data_AF-A0A842KXU0-F1
#
_entry.id   AF-A0A842KXU0-F1
#
_cell.length_a   1.000
_cell.length_b   1.000
_cell.length_c   1.000
_cell.angle_alpha   90.00
_cell.angle_beta   90.00
_cell.angle_gamma   90.00
#
_symmetry.space_group_name_H-M   'P 1'
#
loop_
_entity.id
_entity.type
_entity.pdbx_description
1 polymer ?
#
loop_
_entity_poly.entity_id
_entity_poly.type
_entity_poly.pdbx_seq_one_letter_code
_entity_poly.pdbx_strand_id
1 'polypeptide(L)' 'MEEYMLSLVGLGVQGIRSITLEGLEVLKKSDIVYLDRYTTYVPEKFVEELKEIIKKDVT' A
#
# COMPACT_ATOMS: atom_id res chain seq x y z
N MET A 1 -4.58 14.77 22.04
CA MET A 1 -3.67 15.19 20.95
C MET A 1 -3.86 14.18 19.84
N GLU A 2 -4.08 14.63 18.61
CA GLU A 2 -4.14 13.72 17.47
C GLU A 2 -2.71 13.25 17.17
N GLU A 3 -2.48 11.94 17.18
CA GLU A 3 -1.19 11.36 16.80
C GLU A 3 -1.18 11.08 15.31
N TYR A 4 -0.20 11.66 14.61
CA TYR A 4 0.02 11.39 13.19
C TYR A 4 1.08 10.32 13.05
N MET A 5 0.77 9.26 12.30
CA MET A 5 1.68 8.15 12.04
C MET A 5 2.03 8.07 10.55
N LEU A 6 3.32 8.13 10.25
CA LEU A 6 3.84 7.82 8.92
C LEU A 6 4.45 6.42 8.93
N SER A 7 3.97 5.57 8.02
CA SER A 7 4.52 4.23 7.83
C SER A 7 5.05 4.07 6.41
N LEU A 8 6.29 3.61 6.27
CA LEU A 8 6.88 3.25 4.98
C LEU A 8 6.76 1.74 4.80
N VAL A 9 5.94 1.32 3.84
CA VAL A 9 5.69 -0.11 3.57
C VAL A 9 6.36 -0.50 2.27
N GLY A 10 7.25 -1.49 2.32
CA GLY A 10 7.87 -2.05 1.12
C GLY A 10 6.87 -2.91 0.34
N LEU A 11 6.77 -2.68 -0.97
CA LEU A 11 5.88 -3.44 -1.86
C LEU A 11 6.43 -4.85 -2.20
N GLY A 12 7.73 -5.05 -1.99
CA GLY A 12 8.44 -6.23 -2.47
C GLY A 12 8.61 -6.22 -4.00
N VAL A 13 8.95 -7.36 -4.59
CA VAL A 13 9.38 -7.45 -6.00
C VAL A 13 8.49 -8.33 -6.90
N GLN A 14 7.55 -9.10 -6.34
CA GLN A 14 6.64 -9.98 -7.09
C GLN A 14 5.16 -9.58 -6.91
N GLY A 15 4.87 -8.28 -6.96
CA GLY A 15 3.51 -7.76 -6.87
C GLY A 15 2.86 -7.97 -5.49
N ILE A 16 1.53 -8.03 -5.45
CA ILE A 16 0.75 -7.89 -4.20
C ILE A 16 1.07 -8.94 -3.15
N ARG A 17 1.44 -10.15 -3.58
CA ARG A 17 1.80 -11.28 -2.71
C ARG A 17 3.15 -11.09 -2.00
N SER A 18 3.95 -10.12 -2.43
CA SER A 18 5.23 -9.80 -1.80
C SER A 18 5.10 -8.82 -0.63
N ILE A 19 3.95 -8.18 -0.46
CA ILE A 19 3.69 -7.34 0.70
C ILE A 19 3.47 -8.26 1.91
N THR A 20 4.14 -7.96 3.03
CA THR A 20 3.97 -8.71 4.26
C THR A 20 2.54 -8.55 4.80
N LEU A 21 2.07 -9.54 5.57
CA LEU A 21 0.76 -9.43 6.23
C LEU A 21 0.69 -8.19 7.14
N GLU A 22 1.77 -7.90 7.86
CA GLU A 22 1.87 -6.69 8.69
C GLU A 22 1.78 -5.41 7.85
N GLY A 23 2.46 -5.34 6.71
CA GLY A 23 2.37 -4.20 5.79
C GLY A 23 0.95 -3.98 5.29
N LEU A 24 0.24 -5.05 4.93
CA LEU A 24 -1.17 -4.97 4.52
C LEU A 24 -2.07 -4.49 5.66
N GLU A 25 -1.83 -4.93 6.90
CA GLU A 25 -2.61 -4.48 8.06
C GLU A 25 -2.37 -3.00 8.39
N VAL A 26 -1.13 -2.52 8.24
CA VAL A 26 -0.82 -1.08 8.34
C VAL A 26 -1.61 -0.31 7.28
N LEU A 27 -1.53 -0.71 6.01
CA LEU A 27 -2.25 -0.04 4.91
C LEU A 27 -3.77 -0.04 5.12
N LYS A 28 -4.35 -1.11 5.66
CA LYS A 28 -5.78 -1.18 6.02
C LYS A 28 -6.17 -0.23 7.15
N LYS A 29 -5.28 0.05 8.09
CA LYS A 29 -5.54 0.96 9.22
C LYS A 29 -5.24 2.43 8.91
N SER A 30 -4.38 2.71 7.94
CA SER A 30 -4.03 4.09 7.55
C SER A 30 -5.22 4.85 6.99
N ASP A 31 -5.38 6.13 7.37
CA ASP A 31 -6.42 6.99 6.80
C ASP A 31 -6.16 7.33 5.33
N ILE A 32 -4.89 7.49 4.96
CA ILE A 32 -4.44 7.84 3.61
C ILE A 32 -3.30 6.92 3.19
N VAL A 33 -3.34 6.45 1.95
CA VAL A 33 -2.32 5.61 1.34
C VAL A 33 -1.80 6.26 0.06
N TYR A 34 -0.49 6.53 0.04
CA TYR A 34 0.22 7.04 -1.13
C TYR A 34 1.08 5.93 -1.74
N LEU A 35 1.15 5.89 -3.06
CA LEU A 35 1.94 4.91 -3.80
C LEU A 35 3.05 5.58 -4.62
N ASP A 36 4.30 5.33 -4.25
CA ASP A 36 5.43 5.74 -5.08
C ASP A 36 5.53 4.87 -6.34
N ARG A 37 5.23 5.47 -7.49
CA ARG A 37 5.33 4.86 -8.83
C ARG A 37 6.54 5.34 -9.63
N TYR A 38 7.35 6.23 -9.06
CA TYR A 38 8.50 6.81 -9.76
C TYR A 38 9.71 5.87 -9.73
N THR A 39 9.92 5.20 -8.59
CA THR A 39 11.13 4.38 -8.37
C THR A 39 11.01 2.94 -8.88
N THR A 40 9.80 2.49 -9.22
CA THR A 40 9.56 1.13 -9.73
C THR A 40 8.36 1.09 -10.68
N TYR A 41 8.40 0.16 -11.64
CA TYR A 41 7.24 -0.10 -12.49
C TYR A 41 6.13 -0.76 -11.67
N VAL A 42 5.02 -0.05 -11.50
CA VAL A 42 3.81 -0.58 -10.85
C VAL A 42 2.71 -0.78 -11.90
N PRO A 43 2.35 -2.03 -12.24
CA PRO A 43 1.25 -2.32 -13.16
C PRO A 43 -0.09 -1.82 -12.61
N GLU A 44 -0.99 -1.37 -13.47
CA GLU A 44 -2.35 -0.96 -13.04
C GLU A 44 -3.10 -2.08 -12.32
N LYS A 45 -2.94 -3.33 -12.77
CA LYS A 45 -3.49 -4.51 -12.09
C LYS A 45 -3.05 -4.62 -10.63
N PHE A 46 -1.81 -4.24 -10.29
CA PHE A 46 -1.35 -4.23 -8.90
C PHE A 46 -2.10 -3.18 -8.08
N VAL A 47 -2.36 -2.01 -8.66
CA VAL A 47 -3.11 -0.93 -8.00
C VAL A 47 -4.56 -1.37 -7.75
N GLU A 48 -5.19 -2.01 -8.74
CA GLU A 48 -6.53 -2.58 -8.61
C GLU A 48 -6.58 -3.64 -7.50
N GLU A 49 -5.68 -4.63 -7.51
CA GLU A 49 -5.59 -5.67 -6.48
C GLU A 49 -5.34 -5.08 -5.09
N LEU A 50 -4.48 -4.05 -4.99
CA LEU A 50 -4.21 -3.37 -3.74
C LEU A 50 -5.48 -2.72 -3.20
N LYS A 51 -6.15 -1.88 -4.00
CA LYS A 51 -7.41 -1.21 -3.63
C LYS A 51 -8.48 -2.21 -3.18
N GLU A 52 -8.59 -3.35 -3.87
CA GLU A 52 -9.50 -4.43 -3.49
C GLU A 52 -9.18 -5.05 -2.12
N ILE A 53 -7.90 -5.20 -1.77
CA ILE A 53 -7.48 -5.80 -0.49
C ILE A 53 -7.62 -4.80 0.67
N ILE A 54 -7.21 -3.55 0.46
CA ILE A 54 -7.23 -2.53 1.52
C ILE A 54 -8.57 -1.81 1.64
N LYS A 55 -9.49 -2.05 0.70
CA LYS A 55 -10.85 -1.49 0.64
C LYS A 55 -10.89 0.05 0.71
N LYS A 56 -9.90 0.68 0.09
CA LYS A 56 -9.75 2.15 -0.01
C LYS A 56 -8.97 2.52 -1.25
N ASP A 57 -9.06 3.79 -1.62
CA ASP A 57 -8.27 4.35 -2.71
C ASP A 57 -6.78 4.46 -2.34
N VAL A 58 -5.97 4.52 -3.39
CA VAL A 58 -4.53 4.71 -3.35
C VAL A 58 -4.23 5.91 -4.24
N THR A 59 -3.53 6.89 -3.68
CA THR A 59 -3.17 8.15 -4.37
C THR A 59 -1.76 8.08 -4.92
#